data_AF-A0A353XWA0-F1
#
_entry.id   AF-A0A353XWA0-F1
#
_cell.length_a   1.000
_cell.length_b   1.000
_cell.length_c   1.000
_cell.angle_alpha   90.00
_cell.angle_beta   90.00
_cell.angle_gamma   90.00
#
_symmetry.space_group_name_H-M   'P 1'
#
loop_
_entity.id
_entity.type
_entity.pdbx_description
1 polymer ?
#
loop_
_entity_poly.entity_id
_entity_poly.type
_entity_poly.pdbx_seq_one_letter_code
_entity_poly.pdbx_strand_id
1 'polypeptide(L)'
;MHTNNEILKGQILDEEVTLTLGELSRACTIHADWIIDLVDEGIIEPRGRDVSEWRFPGICLYRVRSVIRLQRDLGVNLAGAAVVLDLMDEIEQLRAHLRVLEHDW
;
A
#
# COMPACT_ATOMS: atom_id res chain seq x y z
N MET A 1 -20.82 19.97 27.28
CA MET A 1 -20.02 18.85 26.73
C MET A 1 -18.87 19.48 25.96
N HIS A 2 -17.63 19.26 26.40
CA HIS A 2 -16.44 19.78 25.73
C HIS A 2 -16.15 18.91 24.51
N THR A 3 -16.23 19.48 23.30
CA THR A 3 -15.82 18.79 22.07
C THR A 3 -14.30 18.66 22.11
N ASN A 4 -13.83 17.44 22.40
CA ASN A 4 -12.41 17.12 22.44
C ASN A 4 -11.86 17.24 21.02
N ASN A 5 -11.07 18.28 20.76
CA ASN A 5 -10.42 18.50 19.47
C ASN A 5 -9.21 17.54 19.39
N GLU A 6 -9.47 16.27 19.07
CA GLU A 6 -8.41 15.30 18.81
C GLU A 6 -7.65 15.72 17.56
N ILE A 7 -6.48 16.33 17.77
CA ILE A 7 -5.57 16.70 16.69
C ILE A 7 -5.09 15.40 16.04
N LEU A 8 -5.66 15.07 14.89
CA LEU A 8 -5.20 13.98 14.05
C LEU A 8 -3.84 14.37 13.46
N LYS A 9 -2.78 13.74 13.96
CA LYS A 9 -1.44 13.87 13.36
C LYS A 9 -1.35 12.91 12.18
N GLY A 10 -1.31 13.45 10.97
CA GLY A 10 -0.96 12.71 9.76
C GLY A 10 0.49 13.01 9.36
N GLN A 11 1.22 12.00 8.90
CA GLN A 11 2.49 12.21 8.20
C GLN A 11 2.18 12.29 6.70
N ILE A 12 2.61 13.37 6.05
CA ILE A 12 2.61 13.45 4.59
C ILE A 12 3.75 12.55 4.13
N LEU A 13 3.42 11.46 3.43
CA LEU A 13 4.42 10.66 2.73
C LEU A 13 4.66 11.32 1.37
N ASP A 14 5.81 12.00 1.27
CA ASP A 14 6.40 12.38 -0.01
C ASP A 14 7.09 11.15 -0.64
N GLU A 15 7.44 11.20 -1.92
CA GLU A 15 8.10 10.11 -2.66
C GLU A 15 9.45 9.70 -2.04
N GLU A 16 10.10 10.59 -1.30
CA GLU A 16 11.36 10.31 -0.61
C GLU A 16 11.18 9.63 0.75
N VAL A 17 9.97 9.67 1.35
CA VAL A 17 9.74 9.11 2.67
C VAL A 17 9.69 7.58 2.56
N THR A 18 10.61 6.93 3.26
CA THR A 18 10.64 5.47 3.40
C THR A 18 10.36 5.06 4.85
N LEU A 19 9.66 3.95 5.02
CA LEU A 19 9.28 3.38 6.30
C LEU A 19 10.11 2.12 6.56
N THR A 20 10.54 1.92 7.79
CA THR A 20 11.01 0.62 8.27
C THR A 20 9.84 -0.38 8.36
N LEU A 21 10.15 -1.68 8.43
CA LEU A 21 9.14 -2.73 8.69
C LEU A 21 8.29 -2.42 9.92
N GLY A 22 8.93 -1.98 11.01
CA GLY A 22 8.23 -1.62 12.25
C GLY A 22 7.33 -0.39 12.12
N GLU A 23 7.73 0.60 11.33
CA GLU A 23 6.89 1.78 11.06
C GLU A 23 5.69 1.43 10.20
N LEU A 24 5.87 0.63 9.14
CA LEU A 24 4.79 0.16 8.29
C LEU A 24 3.78 -0.70 9.06
N SER A 25 4.28 -1.61 9.90
CA SER A 25 3.48 -2.43 10.83
C SER A 25 2.60 -1.55 11.73
N ARG A 26 3.18 -0.54 12.37
CA ARG A 26 2.43 0.39 13.22
C ARG A 26 1.43 1.23 12.42
N ALA A 27 1.81 1.74 11.26
CA ALA A 27 0.98 2.60 10.43
C ALA A 27 -0.27 1.88 9.87
N CYS A 28 -0.17 0.56 9.67
CA CYS A 28 -1.27 -0.28 9.21
C CYS A 28 -1.95 -1.08 10.32
N THR A 29 -1.41 -1.06 11.55
CA THR A 29 -1.91 -1.87 12.69
C THR A 29 -1.95 -3.37 12.36
N ILE A 30 -0.85 -3.88 11.80
CA ILE A 30 -0.68 -5.27 11.35
C ILE A 30 0.64 -5.83 11.89
N HIS A 31 0.73 -7.15 12.05
CA HIS A 31 1.96 -7.80 12.48
C HIS A 31 3.05 -7.73 11.41
N ALA A 32 4.31 -7.63 11.84
CA ALA A 32 5.46 -7.56 10.94
C ALA A 32 5.59 -8.82 10.06
N ASP A 33 5.29 -10.00 10.61
CA ASP A 33 5.30 -11.28 9.87
C ASP A 33 4.34 -11.23 8.68
N TRP A 34 3.16 -10.63 8.84
CA TRP A 34 2.21 -10.49 7.74
C TRP A 34 2.71 -9.52 6.66
N ILE A 35 3.50 -8.50 7.01
CA ILE A 35 4.16 -7.64 6.02
C ILE A 35 5.25 -8.41 5.28
N ILE A 36 5.99 -9.30 5.97
CA ILE A 36 6.98 -10.18 5.33
C ILE A 36 6.28 -11.07 4.30
N ASP A 37 5.13 -11.66 4.64
CA ASP A 37 4.34 -12.45 3.69
C ASP A 37 3.94 -11.63 2.44
N LEU A 38 3.61 -10.34 2.60
CA LEU A 38 3.33 -9.46 1.45
C LEU A 38 4.55 -9.22 0.57
N VAL A 39 5.76 -9.19 1.15
CA VAL A 39 7.01 -9.08 0.39
C VAL A 39 7.29 -10.39 -0.36
N ASP A 40 7.10 -11.52 0.30
CA ASP A 40 7.32 -12.84 -0.29
C ASP A 40 6.36 -13.13 -1.46
N GLU A 41 5.11 -12.64 -1.36
CA GLU A 41 4.11 -12.67 -2.44
C GLU A 41 4.32 -11.57 -3.50
N GLY A 42 5.34 -10.71 -3.36
CA GLY A 42 5.68 -9.66 -4.32
C GLY A 42 4.70 -8.48 -4.36
N ILE A 43 3.77 -8.39 -3.41
CA ILE A 43 2.75 -7.34 -3.38
C ILE A 43 3.38 -5.98 -3.05
N ILE A 44 4.37 -5.98 -2.17
CA ILE A 44 5.17 -4.80 -1.83
C ILE A 44 6.65 -5.13 -1.92
N GLU A 45 7.44 -4.13 -2.32
CA GLU A 45 8.88 -4.29 -2.51
C GLU A 45 9.63 -3.27 -1.64
N PRO A 46 10.37 -3.73 -0.62
CA PRO A 46 11.27 -2.88 0.13
C PRO A 46 12.58 -2.66 -0.63
N ARG A 47 13.25 -1.55 -0.34
CA ARG A 47 14.68 -1.37 -0.63
C ARG A 47 15.51 -2.00 0.50
N GLY A 48 16.64 -2.60 0.18
CA GLY A 48 17.53 -3.25 1.14
C GLY A 48 17.56 -4.77 0.96
N ARG A 49 18.61 -5.44 1.44
CA ARG A 49 18.82 -6.88 1.20
C ARG A 49 18.13 -7.78 2.21
N ASP A 50 18.08 -7.34 3.46
CA ASP A 50 17.57 -8.12 4.58
C ASP A 50 16.50 -7.34 5.36
N VAL A 51 15.69 -8.06 6.14
CA VAL A 51 14.57 -7.52 6.93
C VAL A 51 14.98 -6.32 7.82
N SER A 52 16.19 -6.33 8.38
CA SER A 52 16.71 -5.23 9.20
C SER A 52 17.04 -3.97 8.40
N GLU A 53 17.37 -4.11 7.12
CA GLU A 53 17.71 -3.02 6.20
C GLU A 53 16.50 -2.48 5.44
N TRP A 54 15.37 -3.21 5.46
CA TRP A 54 14.20 -2.88 4.65
C TRP A 54 13.71 -1.45 4.85
N ARG A 55 13.50 -0.77 3.71
CA ARG A 55 12.94 0.57 3.59
C ARG A 55 11.84 0.54 2.54
N PHE A 56 10.61 0.67 2.99
CA PHE A 56 9.40 0.65 2.18
C PHE A 56 9.06 2.06 1.69
N PRO A 57 8.99 2.30 0.38
CA PRO A 57 8.47 3.56 -0.14
C PRO A 57 7.00 3.77 0.26
N GLY A 58 6.55 5.02 0.31
CA GLY A 58 5.19 5.33 0.78
C GLY A 58 4.06 4.64 0.04
N ILE A 59 4.25 4.28 -1.24
CA ILE A 59 3.27 3.50 -2.01
C ILE A 59 2.97 2.12 -1.38
N CYS A 60 3.91 1.54 -0.64
CA CYS A 60 3.69 0.27 0.06
C CYS A 60 2.59 0.41 1.12
N LEU A 61 2.46 1.57 1.78
CA LEU A 61 1.38 1.81 2.74
C LEU A 61 0.00 1.73 2.06
N TYR A 62 -0.11 2.29 0.86
CA TYR A 62 -1.34 2.20 0.08
C TYR A 62 -1.64 0.76 -0.33
N ARG A 63 -0.65 0.05 -0.91
CA ARG A 63 -0.82 -1.35 -1.32
C ARG A 63 -1.23 -2.25 -0.16
N VAL A 64 -0.57 -2.13 0.99
CA VAL A 64 -0.92 -2.89 2.22
C VAL A 64 -2.37 -2.65 2.62
N ARG A 65 -2.84 -1.40 2.66
CA ARG A 65 -4.24 -1.09 2.99
C ARG A 65 -5.21 -1.64 1.97
N SER A 66 -4.86 -1.62 0.69
CA SER A 66 -5.67 -2.21 -0.37
C SER A 66 -5.81 -3.72 -0.21
N VAL A 67 -4.73 -4.44 0.11
CA VAL A 67 -4.81 -5.88 0.43
C VAL A 67 -5.77 -6.12 1.60
N ILE A 68 -5.62 -5.41 2.72
CA ILE A 68 -6.49 -5.56 3.89
C ILE A 68 -7.96 -5.42 3.51
N ARG A 69 -8.27 -4.43 2.67
CA ARG A 69 -9.64 -4.21 2.16
C ARG A 69 -10.11 -5.34 1.26
N LEU A 70 -9.28 -5.79 0.32
CA LEU A 70 -9.61 -6.91 -0.57
C LEU A 70 -9.90 -8.19 0.22
N GLN A 71 -9.07 -8.53 1.20
CA GLN A 71 -9.31 -9.70 2.05
C GLN A 71 -10.60 -9.55 2.86
N ARG A 72 -10.87 -8.36 3.40
CA ARG A 72 -12.07 -8.10 4.20
C ARG A 72 -13.36 -8.11 3.37
N ASP A 73 -13.34 -7.46 2.22
CA ASP A 73 -14.53 -7.18 1.43
C ASP A 73 -14.83 -8.32 0.44
N LEU A 74 -13.80 -9.03 -0.04
CA LEU A 74 -13.92 -10.09 -1.05
C LEU A 74 -13.49 -11.48 -0.55
N GLY A 75 -12.90 -11.59 0.65
CA GLY A 75 -12.49 -12.87 1.21
C GLY A 75 -11.30 -13.53 0.47
N VAL A 76 -10.53 -12.77 -0.30
CA VAL A 76 -9.39 -13.29 -1.07
C VAL A 76 -8.17 -13.57 -0.18
N ASN A 77 -7.34 -14.53 -0.57
CA ASN A 77 -6.02 -14.75 0.02
C ASN A 77 -4.99 -13.73 -0.54
N LEU A 78 -3.74 -13.77 -0.07
CA LEU A 78 -2.69 -12.84 -0.51
C LEU A 78 -2.41 -12.95 -2.01
N ALA A 79 -2.21 -14.16 -2.53
CA ALA A 79 -2.03 -14.40 -3.96
C ALA A 79 -3.19 -13.83 -4.81
N GLY A 80 -4.44 -14.02 -4.36
CA GLY A 80 -5.62 -13.46 -5.02
C GLY A 80 -5.65 -11.92 -4.94
N ALA A 81 -5.24 -11.35 -3.81
CA ALA A 81 -5.12 -9.90 -3.67
C ALA A 81 -4.05 -9.32 -4.60
N ALA A 82 -2.91 -9.99 -4.78
CA ALA A 82 -1.86 -9.60 -5.72
C ALA A 82 -2.41 -9.47 -7.15
N VAL A 83 -3.12 -10.50 -7.64
CA VAL A 83 -3.73 -10.49 -8.97
C VAL A 83 -4.76 -9.37 -9.11
N VAL A 84 -5.59 -9.15 -8.09
CA VAL A 84 -6.58 -8.05 -8.14
C VAL A 84 -5.89 -6.68 -8.19
N LEU A 85 -4.80 -6.49 -7.45
CA LEU A 85 -4.03 -5.26 -7.49
C LEU A 85 -3.41 -5.03 -8.87
N ASP A 86 -2.83 -6.06 -9.50
CA ASP A 86 -2.28 -5.94 -10.85
C ASP A 86 -3.36 -5.53 -11.87
N LEU A 87 -4.56 -6.11 -11.78
CA LEU A 87 -5.68 -5.75 -12.64
C LEU A 87 -6.17 -4.31 -12.38
N MET A 88 -6.15 -3.85 -11.12
CA MET A 88 -6.47 -2.48 -10.79
C MET A 88 -5.45 -1.50 -11.40
N ASP A 89 -4.15 -1.82 -11.29
CA ASP A 89 -3.07 -1.04 -11.89
C ASP A 89 -3.23 -1.00 -13.42
N GLU A 90 -3.57 -2.12 -14.07
CA GLU A 90 -3.83 -2.18 -15.51
C GLU A 90 -5.04 -1.32 -15.92
N ILE A 91 -6.14 -1.39 -15.18
CA ILE A 91 -7.33 -0.56 -15.43
C ILE A 91 -7.00 0.92 -15.29
N GLU A 92 -6.21 1.31 -14.29
CA GLU A 92 -5.79 2.70 -14.09
C GLU A 92 -4.91 3.18 -15.25
N GLN A 93 -3.97 2.36 -15.72
CA GLN A 93 -3.14 2.64 -16.89
C GLN A 93 -3.99 2.80 -18.15
N LEU A 94 -4.93 1.90 -18.42
CA LEU A 94 -5.81 1.97 -19.57
C LEU A 94 -6.68 3.23 -19.54
N ARG A 95 -7.24 3.57 -18.38
CA ARG A 95 -8.01 4.81 -18.20
C ARG A 95 -7.15 6.07 -18.36
N ALA A 96 -5.88 6.04 -17.97
CA ALA A 96 -4.97 7.15 -18.18
C ALA A 96 -4.70 7.38 -19.67
N HIS A 97 -4.46 6.30 -20.44
CA HIS A 97 -4.29 6.40 -21.90
C HIS A 97 -5.54 6.98 -22.60
N LEU A 98 -6.74 6.52 -22.22
CA LEU A 98 -7.99 7.07 -22.77
C LEU A 98 -8.13 8.58 -22.51
N ARG A 99 -7.84 9.04 -21.28
CA ARG A 99 -7.90 10.47 -20.96
C ARG A 99 -6.94 11.32 -21.78
N VAL A 100 -5.74 10.80 -22.07
CA VAL A 100 -4.77 11.50 -22.94
C VAL A 100 -5.33 11.59 -24.36
N LEU A 101 -5.85 10.48 -24.91
CA LEU A 101 -6.43 10.48 -26.25
C LEU A 101 -7.66 11.39 -26.36
N GLU A 102 -8.52 11.44 -25.34
CA GLU A 102 -9.72 12.31 -25.33
C GLU A 102 -9.37 13.80 -25.22
N HIS A 103 -8.21 14.15 -24.68
CA HIS A 103 -7.74 15.53 -24.56
C HIS A 103 -7.03 16.07 -25.82
N ASP A 104 -6.63 15.19 -26.75
CA ASP A 104 -5.98 15.53 -28.02
C ASP A 104 -6.98 15.77 -29.18
N TRP A 105 -8.29 15.86 -28.89
CA TRP A 105 -9.38 16.21 -29.81
C TRP A 105 -10.17 17.43 -29.33
#